data_AF-A0A7T8JZA4-F1
#
_entry.id   AF-A0A7T8JZA4-F1
#
_cell.length_a   1.000
_cell.length_b   1.000
_cell.length_c   1.000
_cell.angle_alpha   90.00
_cell.angle_beta   90.00
_cell.angle_gamma   90.00
#
_symmetry.space_group_name_H-M   'P 1'
#
loop_
_entity.id
_entity.type
_entity.pdbx_description
1 polymer ?
#
loop_
_entity_poly.entity_id
_entity_poly.type
_entity_poly.pdbx_seq_one_letter_code
_entity_poly.pdbx_strand_id
1 'polypeptide(L)'
;NLISLDSSSSFIDDVTKLLSSCNIPLSVVNHPNFIAFMEKYCGQRPPSRPTINNHLKSQSSNILSQIKENVQGKDVYISLDETRDIKDRPMTAVLMGSWM
;
A
#
# COMPACT_ATOMS: atom_id res chain seq x y z
N ASN A 1 -26.04 2.21 -24.66
CA ASN A 1 -24.66 2.31 -24.14
C ASN A 1 -24.66 3.10 -22.84
N LEU A 2 -24.83 2.42 -21.71
CA LEU A 2 -24.62 3.00 -20.38
C LEU A 2 -23.67 2.04 -19.66
N ILE A 3 -22.38 2.36 -19.74
CA ILE A 3 -21.35 1.71 -18.92
C ILE A 3 -21.56 2.22 -17.50
N SER A 4 -21.66 1.28 -16.57
CA SER A 4 -21.97 1.47 -15.16
C SER A 4 -20.98 2.40 -14.46
N LEU A 5 -21.53 3.26 -13.59
CA LEU A 5 -20.85 4.06 -12.58
C LEU A 5 -20.25 3.16 -11.46
N ASP A 6 -19.27 2.34 -11.80
CA ASP A 6 -18.49 1.52 -10.84
C ASP A 6 -16.97 1.73 -10.99
N SER A 7 -16.56 2.76 -11.74
CA SER A 7 -15.16 3.00 -12.14
C SER A 7 -14.32 3.78 -11.10
N SER A 8 -14.95 4.38 -10.10
CA SER A 8 -14.27 5.24 -9.13
C SER A 8 -13.51 4.46 -8.06
N SER A 9 -14.07 3.33 -7.59
CA SER A 9 -13.38 2.46 -6.62
C SER A 9 -12.21 1.76 -7.29
N SER A 10 -12.41 1.25 -8.52
CA SER A 10 -11.37 0.55 -9.28
C SER A 10 -10.16 1.45 -9.56
N PHE A 11 -10.37 2.71 -9.95
CA PHE A 11 -9.27 3.64 -10.21
C PHE A 11 -8.44 3.95 -8.95
N ILE A 12 -9.10 4.17 -7.80
CA ILE A 12 -8.40 4.43 -6.54
C ILE A 12 -7.61 3.19 -6.12
N ASP A 13 -8.19 2.00 -6.27
CA ASP A 13 -7.51 0.73 -6.00
C ASP A 13 -6.29 0.54 -6.91
N ASP A 14 -6.43 0.79 -8.21
CA ASP A 14 -5.35 0.63 -9.20
C ASP A 14 -4.20 1.61 -8.93
N VAL A 15 -4.50 2.87 -8.63
CA VAL A 15 -3.48 3.86 -8.27
C VAL A 15 -2.82 3.50 -6.94
N THR A 16 -3.59 3.08 -5.93
CA THR A 16 -3.03 2.67 -4.63
C THR A 16 -2.12 1.45 -4.78
N LYS A 17 -2.53 0.48 -5.59
CA LYS A 17 -1.74 -0.72 -5.92
C LYS A 17 -0.48 -0.38 -6.70
N LEU A 18 -0.56 0.50 -7.70
CA LEU A 18 0.59 0.97 -8.46
C LEU A 18 1.63 1.61 -7.54
N LEU A 19 1.20 2.55 -6.69
CA LEU A 19 2.11 3.28 -5.81
C LEU A 19 2.78 2.35 -4.79
N SER A 20 2.01 1.45 -4.17
CA SER A 20 2.54 0.52 -3.18
C SER A 20 3.45 -0.56 -3.79
N SER A 21 3.02 -1.20 -4.88
CA SER A 21 3.79 -2.29 -5.51
C SER A 21 5.10 -1.81 -6.17
N CYS A 22 5.14 -0.57 -6.65
CA CYS A 22 6.35 0.04 -7.19
C CYS A 22 7.19 0.79 -6.14
N ASN A 23 6.86 0.70 -4.85
CA ASN A 23 7.53 1.42 -3.75
C ASN A 23 7.63 2.94 -3.99
N ILE A 24 6.59 3.53 -4.59
CA ILE A 24 6.50 4.96 -4.89
C ILE A 24 5.94 5.66 -3.64
N PRO A 25 6.60 6.73 -3.14
CA PRO A 25 6.09 7.49 -2.01
C PRO A 25 4.67 8.02 -2.26
N LEU A 26 3.72 7.71 -1.38
CA LEU A 26 2.32 8.14 -1.52
C LEU A 26 2.15 9.66 -1.56
N SER A 27 3.13 10.43 -1.09
CA SER A 27 3.14 11.89 -1.21
C SER A 27 3.21 12.39 -2.66
N VAL A 28 3.61 11.54 -3.62
CA VAL A 28 3.72 11.90 -5.04
C VAL A 28 2.38 12.38 -5.61
N VAL A 29 1.25 11.93 -5.07
CA VAL A 29 -0.08 12.29 -5.58
C VAL A 29 -0.44 13.76 -5.38
N ASN A 30 0.27 14.44 -4.49
CA ASN A 30 0.13 15.89 -4.29
C ASN A 30 1.11 16.69 -5.16
N HIS A 31 2.02 16.02 -5.89
CA HIS A 31 3.01 16.70 -6.72
C HIS A 31 2.36 17.25 -8.01
N PRO A 32 2.54 18.53 -8.36
CA PRO A 32 1.89 19.13 -9.53
C PRO A 32 2.13 18.38 -10.83
N ASN A 33 3.35 17.93 -11.09
CA ASN A 33 3.66 17.15 -12.30
C ASN A 33 2.95 15.80 -12.35
N PHE A 34 2.75 15.15 -11.19
CA PHE A 34 2.02 13.89 -11.13
C PHE A 34 0.54 14.11 -11.40
N ILE A 35 -0.04 15.15 -10.81
CA ILE A 35 -1.43 15.55 -11.07
C ILE A 35 -1.63 15.85 -12.56
N ALA A 36 -0.77 16.70 -13.15
CA ALA A 36 -0.83 17.04 -14.57
C ALA A 36 -0.65 15.82 -15.49
N PHE A 37 0.22 14.88 -15.12
CA PHE A 37 0.40 13.63 -15.86
C PHE A 37 -0.87 12.77 -15.85
N MET A 38 -1.45 12.54 -14.67
CA MET A 38 -2.66 11.74 -14.51
C MET A 38 -3.86 12.39 -15.20
N GLU A 39 -4.01 13.72 -15.10
CA GLU A 39 -5.08 14.45 -15.80
C GLU A 39 -4.90 14.37 -17.33
N LYS A 40 -3.68 14.49 -17.84
CA LYS A 40 -3.39 14.44 -19.29
C LYS A 40 -3.60 13.06 -19.89
N TYR A 41 -3.08 12.01 -19.23
CA TYR A 41 -2.99 10.68 -19.82
C TYR A 41 -4.06 9.71 -19.32
N CYS A 42 -4.60 9.92 -18.11
CA CYS A 42 -5.67 9.09 -17.56
C CYS A 42 -7.03 9.80 -17.57
N GLY A 43 -7.09 11.11 -17.85
CA GLY A 43 -8.33 11.89 -17.82
C GLY A 43 -8.94 12.01 -16.42
N GLN A 44 -8.17 11.68 -15.38
CA GLN A 44 -8.62 11.66 -13.99
C GLN A 44 -7.60 12.34 -13.09
N ARG A 45 -8.10 13.13 -12.15
CA ARG A 45 -7.27 13.68 -11.08
C ARG A 45 -6.92 12.56 -10.10
N PRO A 46 -5.67 12.45 -9.62
CA PRO A 46 -5.31 11.41 -8.68
C PRO A 46 -6.06 11.57 -7.35
N PRO A 47 -6.33 10.46 -6.64
CA PRO A 47 -6.93 10.51 -5.32
C PRO A 47 -6.04 11.26 -4.32
N SER A 48 -6.66 11.90 -3.34
CA SER A 48 -5.94 12.60 -2.28
C SER A 48 -5.11 11.63 -1.44
N ARG A 49 -4.01 12.11 -0.84
CA ARG A 49 -3.19 11.28 0.06
C ARG A 49 -4.00 10.61 1.19
N PRO A 50 -4.94 11.28 1.88
CA PRO A 50 -5.82 10.61 2.84
C PRO A 50 -6.66 9.47 2.24
N THR A 51 -7.19 9.65 1.03
CA THR A 51 -7.96 8.62 0.32
C THR A 51 -7.12 7.36 0.06
N ILE A 52 -5.89 7.54 -0.43
CA ILE A 52 -4.94 6.44 -0.70
C ILE A 52 -4.54 5.74 0.60
N ASN A 53 -4.25 6.50 1.67
CA ASN A 53 -3.92 5.91 2.97
C ASN A 53 -5.07 5.04 3.52
N ASN A 54 -6.32 5.47 3.37
CA ASN A 54 -7.48 4.70 3.81
C ASN A 54 -7.65 3.41 3.00
N HIS A 55 -7.47 3.46 1.67
CA HIS A 55 -7.50 2.27 0.82
C HIS A 55 -6.35 1.31 1.14
N LEU A 56 -5.13 1.83 1.28
CA LEU A 56 -3.97 1.01 1.64
C LEU A 56 -4.18 0.31 2.98
N LYS A 57 -4.80 0.97 3.97
CA LYS A 57 -5.14 0.36 5.26
C LYS A 57 -6.15 -0.79 5.09
N SER A 58 -7.17 -0.60 4.27
CA SER A 58 -8.16 -1.66 3.95
C SER A 58 -7.50 -2.86 3.28
N GLN A 59 -6.70 -2.62 2.22
CA GLN A 59 -5.98 -3.67 1.50
C GLN A 59 -4.97 -4.40 2.41
N SER A 60 -4.22 -3.66 3.23
CA SER A 60 -3.28 -4.24 4.20
C SER A 60 -3.99 -5.13 5.22
N SER A 61 -5.19 -4.75 5.65
CA SER A 61 -5.98 -5.56 6.58
C SER A 61 -6.38 -6.91 5.96
N ASN A 62 -6.73 -6.93 4.68
CA ASN A 62 -7.03 -8.16 3.95
C ASN A 62 -5.77 -9.06 3.84
N ILE A 63 -4.63 -8.49 3.44
CA ILE A 63 -3.35 -9.22 3.36
C ILE A 63 -2.97 -9.80 4.74
N LEU A 64 -3.14 -9.03 5.82
CA LEU A 64 -2.88 -9.51 7.18
C LEU A 64 -3.81 -10.66 7.58
N SER A 65 -5.09 -10.64 7.18
CA SER A 65 -6.00 -11.76 7.40
C SER A 65 -5.54 -13.02 6.66
N GLN A 66 -5.13 -12.89 5.40
CA GLN A 66 -4.59 -14.01 4.62
C GLN A 66 -3.31 -14.57 5.24
N ILE A 67 -2.40 -13.72 5.70
CA ILE A 67 -1.20 -14.15 6.42
C ILE A 67 -1.58 -14.92 7.69
N LYS A 68 -2.54 -14.41 8.48
CA LYS A 68 -3.03 -15.10 9.69
C LYS A 68 -3.62 -16.47 9.39
N GLU A 69 -4.46 -16.58 8.36
CA GLU A 69 -5.01 -17.85 7.89
C GLU A 69 -3.89 -18.81 7.48
N ASN A 70 -2.89 -18.32 6.75
CA ASN A 70 -1.78 -19.13 6.28
C ASN A 70 -0.87 -19.67 7.39
N VAL A 71 -0.74 -18.96 8.51
CA VAL A 71 0.08 -19.39 9.67
C VAL A 71 -0.74 -20.06 10.78
N GLN A 72 -2.07 -20.11 10.65
CA GLN A 72 -2.93 -20.68 11.67
C GLN A 72 -2.60 -22.15 11.91
N GLY A 73 -2.36 -22.51 13.18
CA GLY A 73 -2.04 -23.89 13.58
C GLY A 73 -0.64 -24.35 13.21
N LYS A 74 0.24 -23.45 12.73
CA LYS A 74 1.65 -23.73 12.43
C LYS A 74 2.54 -23.16 13.52
N ASP A 75 3.65 -23.83 13.78
CA ASP A 75 4.73 -23.22 14.55
C ASP A 75 5.35 -22.08 13.73
N VAL A 76 5.54 -20.93 14.36
CA VAL A 76 6.11 -19.73 13.74
C VAL A 76 7.47 -19.39 14.32
N TYR A 77 8.33 -18.78 13.52
CA TYR A 77 9.55 -18.14 13.99
C TYR A 77 9.50 -16.64 13.72
N ILE A 78 10.13 -15.88 14.62
CA ILE A 78 10.26 -14.43 14.52
C ILE A 78 11.73 -14.09 14.74
N SER A 79 12.31 -13.33 13.82
CA SER A 79 13.63 -12.75 13.95
C SER A 79 13.50 -11.24 14.09
N LEU A 80 14.22 -10.68 15.08
CA LEU A 80 14.26 -9.25 15.36
C LEU A 80 15.67 -8.74 15.08
N ASP A 81 15.78 -7.70 14.26
CA ASP A 81 17.03 -6.98 14.03
C ASP A 81 16.84 -5.53 14.46
N GLU A 82 17.55 -5.13 15.51
CA GLU A 82 17.47 -3.79 16.09
C GLU A 82 18.66 -2.95 15.62
N THR A 83 18.37 -1.78 15.07
CA THR A 83 19.37 -0.84 14.57
C THR A 83 18.97 0.60 14.88
N ARG A 84 19.85 1.54 14.56
CA ARG A 84 19.64 2.98 14.69
C ARG A 84 20.03 3.65 13.38
N ASP A 85 19.24 4.63 12.96
CA ASP A 85 19.58 5.38 11.75
C ASP A 85 20.62 6.47 12.02
N ILE A 86 21.02 7.22 10.97
CA ILE A 86 22.00 8.32 11.08
C ILE A 86 21.55 9.46 12.02
N LYS A 87 20.27 9.50 12.40
CA LYS A 87 19.69 10.47 13.34
C LYS A 87 19.44 9.87 14.72
N ASP A 88 20.02 8.71 15.00
CA ASP A 88 19.86 7.94 16.24
C ASP A 88 18.40 7.53 16.55
N ARG A 89 17.55 7.44 15.53
CA ARG A 89 16.18 6.95 15.70
C ARG A 89 16.22 5.42 15.78
N PRO A 90 15.59 4.80 16.79
CA PRO A 90 15.54 3.35 16.91
C PRO A 90 14.69 2.76 15.77
N MET A 91 15.17 1.67 15.18
CA MET A 91 14.49 0.92 14.13
C MET A 91 14.57 -0.58 14.46
N THR A 92 13.46 -1.30 14.29
CA THR A 92 13.44 -2.76 14.45
C THR A 92 12.86 -3.37 13.18
N ALA A 93 13.65 -4.20 12.49
CA ALA A 93 13.14 -5.05 11.43
C ALA A 93 12.61 -6.35 12.05
N VAL A 94 11.39 -6.73 11.67
CA VAL A 94 10.73 -7.96 12.12
C VAL A 94 10.57 -8.87 10.91
N LEU A 95 11.24 -10.02 10.93
CA LEU A 95 11.04 -11.09 9.96
C LEU A 95 10.24 -12.21 10.62
N MET A 96 9.24 -12.71 9.91
CA MET A 96 8.35 -13.78 10.36
C MET A 96 8.28 -14.89 9.31
N GLY A 97 8.20 -16.13 9.75
CA GLY A 97 7.84 -17.27 8.90
C GLY A 97 7.18 -18.38 9.70
N SER A 98 6.63 -19.38 9.00
CA SER A 98 6.19 -20.64 9.61
C SER A 98 7.16 -21.77 9.27
N TRP A 99 7.31 -22.71 10.17
CA TRP A 99 7.95 -23.99 9.86
C TRP A 99 7.06 -24.78 8.87
N MET A 100 7.69 -25.59 8.01
CA MET A 100 6.98 -26.40 7.00
C MET A 100 6.36 -27.64 7.63
#